data_AF-A0A7C6XTB1-F1
#
_entry.id   AF-A0A7C6XTB1-F1
#
_cell.length_a   1.000
_cell.length_b   1.000
_cell.length_c   1.000
_cell.angle_alpha   90.00
_cell.angle_beta   90.00
_cell.angle_gamma   90.00
#
_symmetry.space_group_name_H-M   'P 1'
#
loop_
_entity.id
_entity.type
_entity.pdbx_description
1 polymer ?
#
loop_
_entity_poly.entity_id
_entity_poly.type
_entity_poly.pdbx_seq_one_letter_code
_entity_poly.pdbx_strand_id
1 'polypeptide(L)'
;MNTRIMEGRWNRLRGEVQDRWGQLTSDDIDRIEGNIDRLTGILQERYGYGRERAEEEVARFLDELEEGGSPIMQIAMITAAAITVLLAASLFISRRMHRRMTLIGRMRRRLGMIR
;
A
#
# COMPACT_ATOMS: atom_id res chain seq x y z
N MET A 1 -10.90 13.67 17.27
CA MET A 1 -10.70 12.23 16.97
C MET A 1 -9.30 11.85 17.48
N ASN A 2 -9.06 10.58 17.83
CA ASN A 2 -7.91 10.07 18.61
C ASN A 2 -6.57 10.82 18.43
N THR A 3 -6.22 11.65 19.41
CA THR A 3 -5.09 12.59 19.35
C THR A 3 -3.71 11.97 19.58
N ARG A 4 -3.67 10.69 19.99
CA ARG A 4 -2.47 10.03 20.55
C ARG A 4 -1.91 8.88 19.71
N ILE A 5 -2.41 8.67 18.50
CA ILE A 5 -1.99 7.53 17.65
C ILE A 5 -0.47 7.55 17.40
N MET A 6 0.16 8.73 17.44
CA MET A 6 1.61 8.86 17.24
C MET A 6 2.45 8.69 18.51
N GLU A 7 1.92 8.82 19.74
CA GLU A 7 2.73 8.85 20.98
C GLU A 7 3.65 7.62 21.12
N GLY A 8 3.15 6.40 20.86
CA GLY A 8 3.93 5.17 21.00
C GLY A 8 5.00 4.95 19.92
N ARG A 9 4.92 5.67 18.79
CA ARG A 9 5.86 5.57 17.65
C ARG A 9 6.66 6.85 17.43
N TRP A 10 6.41 7.89 18.23
CA TRP A 10 6.89 9.26 18.00
C TRP A 10 8.41 9.35 17.81
N ASN A 11 9.19 8.63 18.63
CA ASN A 11 10.65 8.64 18.54
C ASN A 11 11.18 8.16 17.17
N ARG A 12 10.47 7.26 16.48
CA ARG A 12 10.82 6.83 15.12
C ARG A 12 10.31 7.83 14.08
N LEU A 13 9.11 8.38 14.31
CA LEU A 13 8.45 9.29 13.38
C LEU A 13 9.06 10.70 13.34
N ARG A 14 9.76 11.15 14.38
CA ARG A 14 10.29 12.53 14.45
C ARG A 14 11.19 12.88 13.26
N GLY A 15 11.97 11.92 12.76
CA GLY A 15 12.82 12.11 11.58
C GLY A 15 12.00 12.27 10.30
N GLU A 16 10.99 11.41 10.11
CA GLU A 16 10.10 11.49 8.96
C GLU A 16 9.27 12.78 8.95
N VAL A 17 8.85 13.26 10.13
CA VAL A 17 8.19 14.57 10.30
C VAL A 17 9.14 15.71 9.89
N GLN A 18 10.41 15.64 10.30
CA GLN A 18 11.43 16.64 9.93
C GLN A 18 11.70 16.65 8.43
N ASP A 19 11.81 15.47 7.82
CA ASP A 19 12.05 15.32 6.39
C ASP A 19 10.84 15.79 5.56
N ARG A 20 9.62 15.47 6.01
CA ARG A 20 8.36 15.85 5.36
C ARG A 20 8.14 17.36 5.42
N TRP A 21 8.37 17.96 6.58
CA TRP A 21 8.14 19.38 6.83
C TRP A 21 9.44 20.07 7.24
N GLY A 22 10.35 20.25 6.28
CA GLY A 22 11.68 20.83 6.52
C GLY A 22 11.74 22.27 7.06
N GLN A 23 10.61 22.96 7.25
CA GLN A 23 10.56 24.27 7.94
C GLN A 23 10.31 24.12 9.45
N LEU A 24 9.97 22.92 9.92
CA LEU A 24 9.86 22.61 11.34
C LEU A 24 11.27 22.52 11.94
N THR A 25 11.49 23.22 13.04
CA THR A 25 12.73 23.11 13.81
C THR A 25 12.68 21.91 14.76
N SER A 26 13.83 21.54 15.33
CA SER A 26 13.90 20.56 16.41
C SER A 26 12.94 20.88 17.55
N ASP A 27 12.81 22.16 17.90
CA ASP A 27 11.96 22.63 18.99
C ASP A 27 10.48 22.48 18.66
N ASP A 28 10.08 22.74 17.41
CA ASP A 28 8.71 22.52 16.96
C ASP A 28 8.35 21.04 17.02
N ILE A 29 9.26 20.18 16.57
CA ILE A 29 9.11 18.73 16.61
C ILE A 29 8.98 18.26 18.05
N ASP A 30 9.83 18.73 18.96
CA ASP A 30 9.74 18.35 20.37
C ASP A 30 8.42 18.79 21.02
N ARG A 31 7.85 19.92 20.61
CA ARG A 31 6.53 20.37 21.08
C ARG A 31 5.37 19.50 20.58
N ILE A 32 5.51 18.79 19.46
CA ILE A 32 4.44 17.93 18.93
C ILE A 32 4.18 16.75 19.88
N GLU A 33 5.23 16.14 20.46
CA GLU A 33 5.12 15.00 21.39
C GLU A 33 4.21 13.86 20.88
N GLY A 34 4.11 13.65 19.56
CA GLY A 34 3.19 12.66 18.98
C GLY A 34 1.71 13.02 19.08
N ASN A 35 1.38 14.30 19.26
CA ASN A 35 0.03 14.81 19.27
C ASN A 35 -0.36 15.39 17.91
N ILE A 36 -1.40 14.81 17.29
CA ILE A 36 -1.90 15.21 15.97
C ILE A 36 -2.38 16.67 15.96
N ASP A 37 -3.14 17.08 16.98
CA ASP A 37 -3.68 18.45 17.06
C ASP A 37 -2.55 19.49 17.18
N ARG A 38 -1.46 19.16 17.90
CA ARG A 38 -0.28 20.03 17.99
C ARG A 38 0.45 20.15 16.65
N LEU A 39 0.64 19.03 15.94
CA LEU A 39 1.23 19.06 14.60
C LEU A 39 0.38 19.93 13.66
N THR A 40 -0.94 19.75 13.65
CA THR A 40 -1.87 20.58 12.87
C THR A 40 -1.77 22.06 13.24
N GLY A 41 -1.63 22.39 14.52
CA GLY A 41 -1.43 23.78 14.98
C GLY A 41 -0.13 24.39 14.46
N ILE A 42 0.98 23.66 14.56
CA ILE A 42 2.28 24.13 14.09
C ILE A 42 2.29 24.28 12.55
N LEU A 43 1.62 23.39 11.82
CA LEU A 43 1.48 23.52 10.37
C LEU A 43 0.69 24.77 9.98
N GLN A 44 -0.34 25.14 10.74
CA GLN A 44 -1.03 26.41 10.55
C GLN A 44 -0.09 27.61 10.80
N GLU A 45 0.69 27.57 11.89
CA GLU A 45 1.60 28.68 12.27
C GLU A 45 2.79 28.86 11.32
N ARG A 46 3.44 27.77 10.90
CA ARG A 46 4.69 27.82 10.11
C ARG A 46 4.46 27.85 8.62
N TYR A 47 3.47 27.09 8.14
CA TYR A 47 3.20 26.97 6.71
C TYR A 47 2.01 27.82 6.26
N GLY A 48 1.29 28.46 7.18
CA GLY A 48 0.11 29.27 6.87
C GLY A 48 -1.05 28.45 6.32
N TYR A 49 -1.10 27.14 6.60
CA TYR A 49 -2.16 26.27 6.13
C TYR A 49 -3.48 26.64 6.81
N GLY A 50 -4.58 26.57 6.06
CA GLY A 50 -5.91 26.51 6.66
C GLY A 50 -6.06 25.22 7.45
N ARG A 51 -6.91 25.22 8.49
CA ARG A 51 -7.11 24.06 9.37
C ARG A 51 -7.40 22.77 8.61
N GLU A 52 -8.30 22.83 7.64
CA GLU A 52 -8.69 21.67 6.82
C GLU A 52 -7.49 21.11 6.04
N ARG A 53 -6.70 21.98 5.40
CA ARG A 53 -5.48 21.59 4.68
C ARG A 53 -4.44 20.99 5.62
N ALA A 54 -4.27 21.55 6.82
CA ALA A 54 -3.33 21.02 7.80
C ALA A 54 -3.76 19.63 8.29
N GLU A 55 -5.05 19.45 8.59
CA GLU A 55 -5.61 18.14 8.95
C GLU A 55 -5.44 17.11 7.83
N GLU A 56 -5.64 17.52 6.57
CA GLU A 56 -5.49 16.67 5.39
C GLU A 56 -4.03 16.23 5.15
N GLU A 57 -3.07 17.14 5.32
CA GLU A 57 -1.64 16.81 5.22
C GLU A 57 -1.20 15.86 6.34
N VAL A 58 -1.68 16.05 7.56
CA VAL A 58 -1.37 15.15 8.68
C VAL A 58 -2.02 13.78 8.50
N ALA A 59 -3.27 13.74 8.02
CA ALA A 59 -3.96 12.49 7.69
C ALA A 59 -3.20 11.72 6.59
N ARG A 60 -2.79 12.40 5.52
CA ARG A 60 -2.00 11.78 4.45
C ARG A 60 -0.68 11.21 4.97
N PHE A 61 0.02 11.96 5.81
CA PHE A 61 1.26 11.49 6.43
C PHE A 61 1.02 10.24 7.29
N LEU A 62 -0.06 10.19 8.07
CA LEU A 62 -0.43 9.02 8.86
C LEU A 62 -0.76 7.81 7.99
N ASP A 63 -1.51 8.00 6.90
CA ASP A 63 -1.84 6.93 5.96
C ASP A 63 -0.56 6.40 5.29
N GLU A 64 0.35 7.28 4.84
CA GLU A 64 1.65 6.88 4.27
C GLU A 64 2.49 6.05 5.26
N LEU A 65 2.46 6.40 6.55
CA LEU A 65 3.13 5.65 7.61
C LEU A 65 2.48 4.28 7.88
N GLU A 66 1.16 4.18 7.76
CA GLU A 66 0.44 2.91 7.87
C GLU A 66 0.67 2.02 6.63
N GLU A 67 0.78 2.62 5.45
CA GLU A 67 1.02 1.94 4.18
C GLU A 67 2.47 1.45 4.03
N GLY A 68 3.46 2.25 4.43
CA GLY A 68 4.88 1.94 4.26
C GLY A 68 5.43 0.87 5.21
N GLY A 69 4.71 0.50 6.26
CA GLY A 69 5.26 -0.25 7.40
C GLY A 69 4.53 -1.53 7.81
N SER A 70 3.36 -1.86 7.25
CA SER A 70 2.56 -2.98 7.75
C SER A 70 3.03 -4.34 7.20
N PRO A 71 3.53 -5.28 8.03
CA PRO A 71 3.86 -6.63 7.60
C PRO A 71 2.66 -7.35 6.96
N ILE A 72 1.44 -6.98 7.36
CA ILE A 72 0.19 -7.52 6.80
C ILE A 72 0.05 -7.13 5.33
N MET A 73 0.41 -5.90 4.96
CA MET A 73 0.37 -5.45 3.56
C MET A 73 1.41 -6.16 2.70
N GLN A 74 2.63 -6.36 3.21
CA GLN A 74 3.66 -7.12 2.49
C GLN A 74 3.21 -8.57 2.25
N ILE A 75 2.61 -9.22 3.25
CA ILE A 75 2.01 -10.55 3.11
C ILE A 75 0.85 -10.53 2.11
N ALA A 76 -0.02 -9.51 2.15
CA ALA A 76 -1.13 -9.36 1.23
C ALA A 76 -0.66 -9.17 -0.22
N MET A 77 0.41 -8.40 -0.45
CA MET A 77 1.01 -8.20 -1.76
C MET A 77 1.61 -9.49 -2.33
N ILE A 78 2.37 -10.23 -1.51
CA ILE A 78 2.96 -11.52 -1.92
C ILE A 78 1.86 -12.53 -2.23
N THR A 79 0.83 -12.62 -1.39
CA THR A 79 -0.29 -13.55 -1.61
C THR A 79 -1.11 -13.17 -2.84
N ALA A 80 -1.37 -11.89 -3.09
CA ALA A 80 -2.01 -11.42 -4.32
C ALA A 80 -1.21 -11.83 -5.56
N ALA A 81 0.10 -11.58 -5.58
CA ALA A 81 0.97 -11.98 -6.69
C ALA A 81 0.97 -13.51 -6.90
N ALA A 82 1.04 -14.29 -5.83
CA ALA A 82 0.99 -15.75 -5.89
C ALA A 82 -0.36 -16.26 -6.45
N ILE A 83 -1.48 -15.68 -6.03
CA ILE A 83 -2.82 -16.00 -6.56
C ILE A 83 -2.88 -15.71 -8.05
N THR A 84 -2.39 -14.55 -8.49
CA THR A 84 -2.37 -14.20 -9.93
C THR A 84 -1.57 -15.21 -10.74
N VAL A 85 -0.41 -15.64 -10.25
CA VAL A 85 0.42 -16.66 -10.93
C VAL A 85 -0.30 -18.01 -11.00
N LEU A 86 -0.94 -18.45 -9.92
CA LEU A 86 -1.69 -19.70 -9.87
C LEU A 86 -2.90 -19.69 -10.82
N LEU A 87 -3.63 -18.57 -10.87
CA LEU A 87 -4.74 -18.39 -11.80
C LEU A 87 -4.26 -18.38 -13.26
N ALA A 88 -3.14 -17.71 -13.55
CA ALA A 88 -2.55 -17.72 -14.89
C ALA A 88 -2.10 -19.13 -15.30
N ALA A 89 -1.52 -19.90 -14.37
CA ALA A 89 -1.09 -21.27 -14.61
C ALA A 89 -2.27 -22.22 -14.93
N SER A 90 -3.38 -22.13 -14.17
CA SER A 90 -4.57 -22.95 -14.42
C SER A 90 -5.22 -22.61 -15.78
N LEU A 91 -5.31 -21.33 -16.12
CA LEU A 91 -5.75 -20.85 -17.44
C LEU A 91 -4.83 -21.35 -18.56
N PHE A 92 -3.52 -21.35 -18.35
CA PHE A 92 -2.54 -21.83 -19.32
C PHE A 92 -2.67 -23.34 -19.57
N ILE A 93 -2.79 -24.15 -18.52
CA ILE A 93 -2.97 -25.60 -18.61
C ILE A 93 -4.27 -25.93 -19.35
N SER A 94 -5.37 -25.24 -19.00
CA SER A 94 -6.66 -25.40 -19.68
C SER A 94 -6.58 -25.08 -21.18
N ARG A 95 -5.96 -23.95 -21.55
CA ARG A 95 -5.75 -23.56 -22.95
C ARG A 95 -4.86 -24.55 -23.70
N ARG A 96 -3.83 -25.09 -23.07
CA ARG A 96 -2.93 -26.10 -23.65
C ARG A 96 -3.64 -27.44 -23.87
N MET A 97 -4.46 -27.88 -22.92
CA MET A 97 -5.28 -29.08 -23.05
C MET A 97 -6.27 -28.97 -24.22
N HIS A 98 -6.98 -27.85 -24.34
CA HIS A 98 -7.92 -27.64 -25.43
C HIS A 98 -7.25 -27.69 -26.81
N ARG A 99 -6.06 -27.07 -26.95
CA ARG A 99 -5.26 -27.17 -28.19
C ARG A 99 -4.81 -28.60 -28.50
N ARG A 100 -4.46 -29.39 -27.48
CA ARG A 100 -4.10 -30.81 -27.66
C ARG A 100 -5.30 -31.67 -28.04
N MET A 101 -6.45 -31.50 -27.40
CA MET A 101 -7.68 -32.23 -27.74
C MET A 101 -8.18 -31.91 -29.16
N THR A 102 -8.12 -30.65 -29.59
CA THR A 102 -8.50 -30.27 -30.97
C THR A 102 -7.52 -30.82 -32.02
N LEU A 103 -6.23 -30.90 -31.71
CA LEU A 103 -5.22 -31.55 -32.56
C LEU A 103 -5.42 -33.06 -32.65
N ILE A 104 -5.62 -33.72 -31.50
CA ILE A 104 -5.88 -35.17 -31.43
C ILE A 104 -7.18 -35.49 -32.15
N GLY A 105 -8.24 -34.70 -31.97
CA GLY A 105 -9.51 -34.88 -32.69
C GLY A 105 -9.37 -34.70 -34.21
N ARG A 106 -8.51 -33.78 -34.67
CA ARG A 106 -8.20 -33.61 -36.11
C ARG A 106 -7.37 -34.77 -36.67
N MET A 107 -6.37 -35.25 -35.93
CA MET A 107 -5.57 -36.41 -36.34
C MET A 107 -6.40 -37.70 -36.38
N ARG A 108 -7.25 -37.91 -35.37
CA ARG A 108 -8.09 -39.11 -35.25
C ARG A 108 -9.18 -39.17 -36.34
N ARG A 109 -9.69 -38.02 -36.81
CA ARG A 109 -10.54 -37.93 -38.01
C ARG A 109 -9.80 -38.21 -39.32
N ARG A 110 -8.53 -37.78 -39.45
CA ARG A 110 -7.69 -38.09 -40.64
C ARG A 110 -7.31 -39.57 -40.73
N LEU A 111 -7.15 -40.24 -39.60
CA LEU A 111 -6.78 -41.66 -39.52
C LEU A 111 -7.97 -42.63 -39.68
N GLY A 112 -9.19 -42.13 -39.97
CA GLY A 112 -10.38 -42.97 -40.15
C GLY A 112 -10.86 -43.69 -38.87
N MET A 113 -10.30 -43.36 -37.70
CA MET A 113 -10.65 -43.99 -36.41
C MET A 113 -11.91 -43.42 -35.73
N ILE A 114 -12.57 -42.46 -36.37
CA ILE A 114 -13.87 -41.93 -35.96
C ILE A 114 -14.74 -42.05 -37.21
N ARG A 115 -15.75 -42.91 -37.15
CA ARG A 115 -16.81 -43.01 -38.17
C ARG A 115 -17.86 -41.94 -37.90
#